data_AF-A0AA42EA54-F1
#
_entry.id   AF-A0AA42EA54-F1
#
_cell.length_a   1.000
_cell.length_b   1.000
_cell.length_c   1.000
_cell.angle_alpha   90.00
_cell.angle_beta   90.00
_cell.angle_gamma   90.00
#
_symmetry.space_group_name_H-M   'P 1'
#
loop_
_entity.id
_entity.type
_entity.pdbx_description
1 polymer ?
#
loop_
_entity_poly.entity_id
_entity_poly.type
_entity_poly.pdbx_seq_one_letter_code
_entity_poly.pdbx_strand_id
1 'polypeptide(L)'
;MSSKKTNNKATLLMGLKILIETIERMSEKELAALSSGEASLELAMHSRATETSTKPTAHDRLTGIDFDQIEIELNVAESTEEGFRILRNFQLTRFELERIARKLEIAVMKQDTVLRLEEKIIEALVGSRLNSRAVRGR
;
A
#
# COMPACT_ATOMS: atom_id res chain seq x y z
N MET A 1 6.33 30.69 -3.91
CA MET A 1 4.97 30.20 -3.64
C MET A 1 4.50 29.44 -4.86
N SER A 2 4.41 28.10 -4.82
CA SER A 2 3.90 27.31 -5.95
C SER A 2 2.94 26.27 -5.41
N SER A 3 1.67 26.43 -5.77
CA SER A 3 0.55 25.63 -5.28
C SER A 3 0.71 24.18 -5.74
N LYS A 4 0.78 23.27 -4.76
CA LYS A 4 0.64 21.83 -4.95
C LYS A 4 -0.75 21.57 -5.56
N LYS A 5 -0.80 21.39 -6.88
CA LYS A 5 -2.03 21.02 -7.59
C LYS A 5 -2.36 19.58 -7.19
N THR A 6 -3.12 19.40 -6.12
CA THR A 6 -3.73 18.10 -5.78
C THR A 6 -4.51 17.65 -7.01
N ASN A 7 -4.16 16.46 -7.52
CA ASN A 7 -4.93 15.85 -8.60
C ASN A 7 -6.24 15.34 -7.99
N ASN A 8 -7.22 16.23 -7.86
CA ASN A 8 -8.51 15.96 -7.19
C ASN A 8 -9.18 14.68 -7.72
N LYS A 9 -8.98 14.36 -9.00
CA LYS A 9 -9.44 13.10 -9.62
C LYS A 9 -8.77 11.88 -8.97
N ALA A 10 -7.45 11.90 -8.81
CA ALA A 10 -6.72 10.82 -8.16
C ALA A 10 -7.12 10.67 -6.69
N THR A 11 -7.35 11.78 -6.00
CA THR A 11 -7.83 11.81 -4.61
C THR A 11 -9.20 11.15 -4.50
N LEU A 12 -10.19 11.56 -5.31
CA LEU A 12 -11.52 10.94 -5.30
C LEU A 12 -11.49 9.45 -5.67
N LEU A 13 -10.68 9.06 -6.66
CA LEU A 13 -10.53 7.65 -7.03
C LEU A 13 -9.95 6.80 -5.89
N MET A 14 -8.97 7.34 -5.16
CA MET A 14 -8.42 6.70 -3.97
C MET A 14 -9.48 6.59 -2.86
N GLY A 15 -10.25 7.65 -2.61
CA GLY A 15 -11.33 7.63 -1.63
C GLY A 15 -12.40 6.57 -1.93
N LEU A 16 -12.79 6.44 -3.20
CA LEU A 16 -13.73 5.40 -3.64
C LEU A 16 -13.15 3.99 -3.50
N LYS A 17 -11.86 3.79 -3.80
CA LYS A 17 -11.20 2.49 -3.63
C LYS A 17 -11.21 2.06 -2.16
N ILE A 18 -10.86 2.97 -1.24
CA ILE A 18 -10.89 2.71 0.21
C ILE A 18 -12.29 2.35 0.67
N LEU A 19 -13.31 3.06 0.17
CA LEU A 19 -14.70 2.77 0.52
C LEU A 19 -15.11 1.35 0.10
N ILE A 20 -14.74 0.93 -1.12
CA ILE A 20 -15.02 -0.43 -1.63
C ILE A 20 -14.33 -1.47 -0.74
N GLU A 21 -13.02 -1.34 -0.50
CA GLU A 21 -12.26 -2.26 0.34
C GLU A 21 -12.80 -2.33 1.78
N THR A 22 -13.33 -1.21 2.29
CA THR A 22 -13.98 -1.17 3.60
C THR A 22 -15.25 -1.99 3.59
N ILE A 23 -16.15 -1.76 2.61
CA ILE A 23 -17.42 -2.49 2.48
C ILE A 23 -17.18 -3.99 2.32
N GLU A 24 -16.18 -4.41 1.54
CA GLU A 24 -15.83 -5.83 1.33
C GLU A 24 -15.39 -6.54 2.62
N ARG A 25 -14.90 -5.80 3.62
CA ARG A 25 -14.44 -6.33 4.91
C ARG A 25 -15.51 -6.29 6.00
N MET A 26 -16.66 -5.69 5.74
CA MET A 26 -17.75 -5.60 6.71
C MET A 26 -18.45 -6.95 6.88
N SER A 27 -18.85 -7.25 8.11
CA SER A 27 -19.71 -8.39 8.41
C SER A 27 -21.13 -8.15 7.90
N GLU A 28 -21.90 -9.23 7.70
CA GLU A 28 -23.31 -9.10 7.30
C GLU A 28 -24.13 -8.26 8.28
N LYS A 29 -23.81 -8.30 9.57
CA LYS A 29 -24.48 -7.49 10.59
C LYS A 29 -24.23 -5.99 10.39
N GLU A 30 -23.01 -5.62 10.05
CA GLU A 30 -22.65 -4.22 9.82
C GLU A 30 -23.22 -3.71 8.49
N LEU A 31 -23.23 -4.55 7.44
CA LEU A 31 -23.90 -4.24 6.18
C LEU A 31 -25.40 -4.06 6.37
N ALA A 32 -26.04 -4.91 7.19
CA ALA A 32 -27.46 -4.79 7.53
C ALA A 32 -27.74 -3.45 8.24
N ALA A 33 -26.92 -3.07 9.23
CA ALA A 33 -27.06 -1.80 9.95
C ALA A 33 -26.90 -0.57 9.03
N LEU A 34 -26.01 -0.63 8.04
CA LEU A 34 -25.91 0.43 7.01
C LEU A 34 -27.15 0.47 6.13
N SER A 35 -27.66 -0.68 5.70
CA SER A 35 -28.83 -0.76 4.83
C SER A 35 -30.14 -0.36 5.54
N SER A 36 -30.22 -0.55 6.86
CA SER A 36 -31.38 -0.16 7.67
C SER A 36 -31.32 1.30 8.13
N GLY A 37 -30.20 2.00 7.91
CA GLY A 37 -29.99 3.38 8.37
C GLY A 37 -29.64 3.50 9.86
N GLU A 38 -29.35 2.38 10.53
CA GLU A 38 -28.87 2.35 11.92
C GLU A 38 -27.39 2.74 12.04
N ALA A 39 -26.65 2.68 10.92
CA ALA A 39 -25.27 3.10 10.82
C ALA A 39 -25.06 4.00 9.58
N SER A 40 -24.05 4.87 9.65
CA SER A 40 -23.59 5.69 8.53
C SER A 40 -22.09 5.52 8.31
N LEU A 41 -21.66 5.61 7.04
CA LEU A 41 -20.26 5.66 6.64
C LEU A 41 -19.92 7.10 6.24
N GLU A 42 -18.92 7.68 6.89
CA GLU A 42 -18.39 9.00 6.55
C GLU A 42 -16.98 8.88 5.97
N LEU A 43 -16.79 9.44 4.77
CA LEU A 43 -15.49 9.48 4.10
C LEU A 43 -14.94 10.90 4.15
N ALA A 44 -13.88 11.12 4.94
CA ALA A 44 -13.31 12.45 5.14
C ALA A 44 -11.89 12.55 4.53
N MET A 45 -11.77 13.28 3.41
CA MET A 45 -10.52 13.43 2.67
C MET A 45 -9.74 14.67 3.13
N HIS A 46 -8.78 14.48 4.03
CA HIS A 46 -7.99 15.60 4.57
C HIS A 46 -6.72 15.80 3.74
N SER A 47 -6.54 16.99 3.16
CA SER A 47 -5.24 17.36 2.60
C SER A 47 -4.29 17.56 3.77
N ARG A 48 -3.16 16.84 3.80
CA ARG A 48 -2.14 16.95 4.85
C ARG A 48 -1.42 18.30 4.74
N ALA A 49 -2.09 19.35 5.19
CA ALA A 49 -1.51 20.63 5.56
C ALA A 49 -1.85 20.83 7.05
N THR A 50 -0.83 20.64 7.88
CA THR A 50 -0.74 21.10 9.28
C THR A 50 -1.86 20.66 10.23
N GLU A 51 -1.75 19.46 10.82
CA GLU A 51 -2.32 19.25 12.16
C GLU A 51 -1.32 18.53 13.06
N THR A 52 -1.05 19.22 14.15
CA THR A 52 -0.10 18.96 15.22
C THR A 52 -0.60 17.88 16.17
N SER A 53 0.29 16.95 16.51
CA SER A 53 0.38 16.21 17.78
C SER A 53 -0.89 16.10 18.62
N THR A 54 -1.61 14.98 18.48
CA THR A 54 -2.38 14.38 19.58
C THR A 54 -2.10 12.88 19.64
N LYS A 55 -1.99 12.37 20.86
CA LYS A 55 -1.51 11.03 21.20
C LYS A 55 -2.37 9.94 20.53
N PRO A 56 -1.76 8.85 20.05
CA PRO A 56 -2.51 7.81 19.34
C PRO A 56 -3.38 7.04 20.33
N THR A 57 -4.70 7.08 20.14
CA THR A 57 -5.64 6.14 20.75
C THR A 57 -5.61 4.85 19.94
N ALA A 58 -5.97 3.73 20.58
CA ALA A 58 -5.87 2.37 20.02
C ALA A 58 -6.73 2.11 18.77
N HIS A 59 -7.42 3.12 18.25
CA HIS A 59 -8.23 3.08 17.02
C HIS A 59 -7.46 3.53 15.76
N ASP A 60 -6.20 3.96 15.90
CA ASP A 60 -5.35 4.48 14.81
C ASP A 60 -4.63 3.36 14.01
N ARG A 61 -5.18 2.14 13.98
CA ARG A 61 -4.54 0.96 13.37
C ARG A 61 -4.96 0.64 11.93
N LEU A 62 -5.75 1.47 11.27
CA LEU A 62 -6.21 1.19 9.90
C LEU A 62 -5.80 2.28 8.88
N THR A 63 -4.78 3.07 9.20
CA THR A 63 -4.29 4.16 8.35
C THR A 63 -2.86 3.89 7.87
N GLY A 64 -2.72 3.02 6.87
CA GLY A 64 -1.44 2.87 6.19
C GLY A 64 -1.46 1.73 5.20
N ILE A 65 -0.73 1.89 4.10
CA ILE A 65 -0.27 0.74 3.32
C ILE A 65 0.38 -0.22 4.31
N ASP A 66 -0.21 -1.40 4.44
CA ASP A 66 0.30 -2.44 5.31
C ASP A 66 1.51 -3.05 4.61
N PHE A 67 2.67 -2.43 4.86
CA PHE A 67 3.95 -2.90 4.33
C PHE A 67 4.24 -4.33 4.77
N ASP A 68 3.72 -4.74 5.92
CA ASP A 68 3.93 -6.08 6.45
C ASP A 68 3.09 -7.06 5.62
N GLN A 69 1.87 -6.68 5.18
CA GLN A 69 1.08 -7.45 4.23
C GLN A 69 1.77 -7.59 2.85
N ILE A 70 2.36 -6.52 2.32
CA ILE A 70 3.11 -6.57 1.04
C ILE A 70 4.29 -7.53 1.16
N GLU A 71 5.02 -7.47 2.27
CA GLU A 71 6.16 -8.36 2.54
C GLU A 71 5.72 -9.82 2.67
N ILE A 72 4.61 -10.09 3.38
CA ILE A 72 4.02 -11.43 3.51
C ILE A 72 3.65 -11.99 2.13
N GLU A 73 2.95 -11.23 1.30
CA GLU A 73 2.53 -11.69 -0.04
C GLU A 73 3.71 -11.88 -0.99
N LEU A 74 4.72 -11.02 -0.94
CA LEU A 74 5.93 -11.19 -1.76
C LEU A 74 6.80 -12.36 -1.29
N ASN A 75 6.77 -12.71 0.00
CA ASN A 75 7.53 -13.83 0.52
C ASN A 75 7.00 -15.20 0.02
N VAL A 76 5.71 -15.30 -0.31
CA VAL A 76 5.13 -16.53 -0.88
C VAL A 76 5.27 -16.65 -2.39
N ALA A 77 5.70 -15.60 -3.10
CA ALA A 77 5.87 -15.64 -4.56
C ALA A 77 6.85 -16.75 -5.00
N GLU A 78 6.52 -17.54 -6.01
CA GLU A 78 7.38 -18.62 -6.49
C GLU A 78 8.28 -18.20 -7.66
N SER A 79 8.00 -17.04 -8.24
CA SER A 79 8.77 -16.45 -9.34
C SER A 79 8.86 -14.93 -9.22
N THR A 80 9.86 -14.36 -9.89
CA THR A 80 10.02 -12.91 -10.05
C THR A 80 8.78 -12.29 -10.72
N GLU A 81 8.26 -12.94 -11.75
CA GLU A 81 7.09 -12.53 -12.52
C GLU A 81 5.81 -12.49 -11.65
N GLU A 82 5.65 -13.47 -10.77
CA GLU A 82 4.57 -13.49 -9.78
C GLU A 82 4.73 -12.38 -8.75
N GLY A 83 5.96 -12.13 -8.28
CA GLY A 83 6.27 -11.00 -7.40
C GLY A 83 5.86 -9.66 -8.01
N PHE A 84 6.16 -9.42 -9.30
CA PHE A 84 5.70 -8.22 -10.00
C PHE A 84 4.18 -8.14 -10.07
N ARG A 85 3.49 -9.26 -10.31
CA ARG A 85 2.02 -9.30 -10.36
C ARG A 85 1.41 -8.91 -9.02
N ILE A 86 1.92 -9.50 -7.94
CA ILE A 86 1.50 -9.20 -6.56
C ILE A 86 1.74 -7.72 -6.26
N LEU A 87 2.96 -7.22 -6.47
CA LEU A 87 3.31 -5.82 -6.19
C LEU A 87 2.45 -4.82 -6.99
N ARG A 88 2.11 -5.14 -8.24
CA ARG A 88 1.26 -4.29 -9.10
C ARG A 88 -0.21 -4.31 -8.70
N ASN A 89 -0.70 -5.38 -8.09
CA ASN A 89 -2.08 -5.43 -7.56
C ASN A 89 -2.31 -4.39 -6.45
N PHE A 90 -1.26 -4.05 -5.70
CA PHE A 90 -1.31 -2.96 -4.71
C PHE A 90 -1.41 -1.56 -5.35
N GLN A 91 -1.19 -1.42 -6.67
CA GLN A 91 -1.30 -0.17 -7.42
C GLN A 91 -0.53 1.00 -6.79
N LEU A 92 0.67 0.70 -6.30
CA LEU A 92 1.49 1.63 -5.54
C LEU A 92 1.97 2.79 -6.41
N THR A 93 1.93 3.99 -5.85
CA THR A 93 2.54 5.16 -6.45
C THR A 93 4.07 5.11 -6.33
N ARG A 94 4.77 5.88 -7.16
CA ARG A 94 6.24 6.05 -7.07
C ARG A 94 6.70 6.39 -5.66
N PHE A 95 5.98 7.28 -4.96
CA PHE A 95 6.32 7.70 -3.61
C PHE A 95 6.22 6.56 -2.59
N GLU A 96 5.21 5.70 -2.74
CA GLU A 96 5.00 4.54 -1.88
C GLU A 96 6.05 3.46 -2.14
N LEU A 97 6.36 3.19 -3.41
CA LEU A 97 7.48 2.32 -3.79
C LEU A 97 8.81 2.83 -3.22
N GLU A 98 9.08 4.13 -3.24
CA GLU A 98 10.28 4.67 -2.60
C GLU A 98 10.28 4.49 -1.06
N ARG A 99 9.12 4.59 -0.41
CA ARG A 99 9.00 4.33 1.04
C ARG A 99 9.28 2.86 1.36
N ILE A 100 8.76 1.94 0.54
CA ILE A 100 9.04 0.50 0.66
C ILE A 100 10.52 0.25 0.49
N ALA A 101 11.11 0.76 -0.61
CA ALA A 101 12.52 0.58 -0.90
C ALA A 101 13.41 1.08 0.25
N ARG A 102 13.10 2.25 0.83
CA ARG A 102 13.85 2.77 1.99
C ARG A 102 13.65 1.93 3.26
N LYS A 103 12.46 1.37 3.51
CA LYS A 103 12.20 0.47 4.66
C LYS A 103 13.01 -0.83 4.52
N LEU A 104 13.16 -1.33 3.29
CA LEU A 104 13.95 -2.52 2.95
C LEU A 104 15.46 -2.23 2.79
N GLU A 105 15.92 -1.04 3.17
CA GLU A 105 17.32 -0.59 3.03
C GLU A 105 17.86 -0.62 1.57
N ILE A 106 16.95 -0.53 0.58
CA ILE A 106 17.30 -0.50 -0.83
C ILE A 106 17.65 0.93 -1.26
N ALA A 107 18.76 1.08 -1.98
CA ALA A 107 19.20 2.37 -2.49
C ALA A 107 18.23 2.94 -3.56
N VAL A 108 17.72 4.14 -3.30
CA VAL A 108 16.80 4.90 -4.19
C VAL A 108 17.51 6.12 -4.76
N MET A 109 17.50 6.26 -6.09
CA MET A 109 18.02 7.43 -6.80
C MET A 109 16.89 8.29 -7.37
N LYS A 110 17.13 9.60 -7.50
CA LYS A 110 16.13 10.54 -8.07
C LYS A 110 15.66 10.17 -9.48
N GLN A 111 16.55 9.57 -10.29
CA GLN A 111 16.25 9.12 -11.65
C GLN A 111 15.58 7.74 -11.73
N ASP A 112 15.40 7.05 -10.60
CA ASP A 112 14.72 5.75 -10.60
C ASP A 112 13.26 5.94 -11.03
N THR A 113 12.89 5.19 -12.07
CA THR A 113 11.52 5.07 -12.57
C THR A 113 10.70 4.16 -11.66
N VAL A 114 9.38 4.20 -11.80
CA VAL A 114 8.46 3.26 -11.10
C VAL A 114 8.89 1.81 -11.35
N LEU A 115 9.12 1.46 -12.61
CA LEU A 115 9.58 0.12 -13.00
C LEU A 115 10.90 -0.25 -12.31
N ARG A 116 11.86 0.67 -12.24
CA ARG A 116 13.15 0.40 -11.58
C ARG A 116 13.01 0.20 -10.08
N LEU A 117 12.07 0.90 -9.43
CA LEU A 117 11.77 0.71 -8.02
C LEU A 117 11.07 -0.63 -7.77
N GLU A 118 10.12 -1.02 -8.63
CA GLU A 118 9.48 -2.33 -8.58
C GLU A 118 10.53 -3.45 -8.68
N GLU A 119 11.40 -3.39 -9.70
CA GLU A 119 12.49 -4.37 -9.90
C GLU A 119 13.37 -4.52 -8.67
N LYS A 120 13.81 -3.40 -8.10
CA LYS A 120 14.65 -3.37 -6.90
C LYS A 120 13.98 -4.04 -5.69
N ILE A 121 12.69 -3.77 -5.48
CA ILE A 121 11.90 -4.35 -4.38
C ILE A 121 11.74 -5.86 -4.58
N ILE A 122 11.42 -6.30 -5.80
CA ILE A 122 11.27 -7.74 -6.12
C ILE A 122 12.61 -8.47 -5.99
N GLU A 123 13.70 -7.87 -6.44
CA GLU A 123 15.05 -8.45 -6.31
C GLU A 123 15.42 -8.68 -4.83
N ALA A 124 15.12 -7.70 -3.98
CA ALA A 124 15.41 -7.78 -2.54
C ALA A 124 14.57 -8.84 -1.82
N LEU A 125 13.26 -8.93 -2.09
CA LEU A 125 12.33 -9.79 -1.36
C LEU A 125 12.18 -11.20 -1.95
N VAL A 126 12.19 -11.31 -3.29
CA VAL A 126 11.94 -12.57 -4.01
C VAL A 126 13.27 -13.14 -4.53
N GLY A 127 14.08 -12.30 -5.18
CA GLY A 127 15.32 -12.70 -5.82
C GLY A 127 16.33 -13.31 -4.84
N SER A 128 16.52 -12.68 -3.68
CA SER A 128 17.42 -13.16 -2.62
C SER A 128 17.07 -14.58 -2.13
N ARG A 129 15.77 -14.86 -1.95
CA ARG A 129 15.26 -16.17 -1.54
C ARG A 129 15.38 -17.22 -2.65
N LEU A 130 15.02 -16.88 -3.89
CA LEU A 130 15.11 -17.80 -5.03
C LEU A 130 16.56 -18.21 -5.29
N ASN A 131 17.49 -17.24 -5.26
CA ASN A 131 18.93 -17.53 -5.37
C ASN A 131 19.43 -18.41 -4.22
N SER A 132 18.98 -18.15 -2.99
CA SER A 132 19.33 -18.97 -1.82
C SER A 132 18.81 -20.42 -1.91
N ARG A 133 17.63 -20.63 -2.50
CA ARG A 133 17.09 -21.98 -2.75
C ARG A 133 17.83 -22.70 -3.88
N ALA A 134 18.14 -22.00 -4.97
CA ALA A 134 18.87 -22.55 -6.11
C ALA A 134 20.29 -23.00 -5.74
N VAL A 135 20.95 -22.31 -4.80
CA VAL A 135 22.28 -22.68 -4.30
C VAL A 135 22.22 -23.87 -3.33
N ARG A 136 21.15 -24.03 -2.55
CA ARG A 136 21.01 -25.09 -1.54
C ARG A 136 20.48 -26.42 -2.09
N GLY A 137 19.93 -26.42 -3.31
CA GLY A 137 19.46 -27.61 -4.01
C GLY A 137 20.51 -28.26 -4.92
N ARG A 138 21.79 -27.90 -4.79
CA ARG A 138 22.90 -28.40 -5.59
C ARG A 138 23.85 -29.27 -4.77
#